data_AF-A0A6N7H4U5-F1
#
_entry.id   AF-A0A6N7H4U5-F1
#
_cell.length_a   1.000
_cell.length_b   1.000
_cell.length_c   1.000
_cell.angle_alpha   90.00
_cell.angle_beta   90.00
_cell.angle_gamma   90.00
#
_symmetry.space_group_name_H-M   'P 1'
#
loop_
_entity.id
_entity.type
_entity.pdbx_description
1 polymer ?
#
loop_
_entity_poly.entity_id
_entity_poly.type
_entity_poly.pdbx_seq_one_letter_code
_entity_poly.pdbx_strand_id
1 'polypeptide(L)'
;MIDNADNPWGRRLHDALTFATFADSAYPVTPYASVGLADVRPDAPDRLDMPDVGDRSASGVLDKLQAAGYVTARTVLRETSSQAYLSDGRTVTAVRVLRPFALVGVEYRFSREANSRAIKYGHAYADQWEITDRSYIVPTGWYLVGETGDYVTDLVGVAGMDGDPDGCVFEMEGFGASQCAAGCQSCDARWLAYADSWHFDADDSDADAWDFDDADDIDETAGTVACPACGTGRVGFDIF
;
A
#
# COMPACT_ATOMS: atom_id res chain seq x y z
N MET A 1 15.34 15.99 -1.17
CA MET A 1 16.05 14.81 -0.64
C MET A 1 15.07 14.20 0.35
N ILE A 2 14.44 13.08 -0.01
CA ILE A 2 13.38 12.49 0.81
C ILE A 2 14.07 11.61 1.83
N ASP A 3 13.98 11.98 3.10
CA ASP A 3 14.54 11.24 4.22
C ASP A 3 13.67 10.01 4.48
N ASN A 4 13.94 8.91 3.78
CA ASN A 4 13.48 7.55 4.06
C ASN A 4 11.94 7.35 4.03
N ALA A 5 11.48 6.20 3.51
CA ALA A 5 10.06 5.83 3.59
C ALA A 5 9.55 5.76 5.05
N ASP A 6 10.47 5.57 5.99
CA ASP A 6 10.23 5.39 7.42
C ASP A 6 10.29 6.72 8.21
N ASN A 7 9.63 7.77 7.70
CA ASN A 7 9.47 9.02 8.46
C ASN A 7 8.23 8.95 9.38
N PRO A 8 8.23 9.65 10.54
CA PRO A 8 7.15 9.57 11.51
C PRO A 8 5.78 10.02 10.98
N TRP A 9 5.73 10.71 9.83
CA TRP A 9 4.49 11.18 9.23
C TRP A 9 3.88 10.11 8.32
N GLY A 10 4.68 9.43 7.51
CA GLY A 10 4.25 8.28 6.70
C GLY A 10 3.62 7.19 7.56
N ARG A 11 4.26 6.86 8.69
CA ARG A 11 3.74 5.89 9.67
C ARG A 11 2.32 6.22 10.15
N ARG A 12 1.98 7.49 10.37
CA ARG A 12 0.63 7.84 10.87
C ARG A 12 -0.45 7.60 9.83
N LEU A 13 -0.17 7.88 8.56
CA LEU A 13 -1.12 7.58 7.48
C LEU A 13 -1.18 6.06 7.25
N HIS A 14 -0.04 5.36 7.29
CA HIS A 14 0.00 3.89 7.25
C HIS A 14 -0.89 3.27 8.33
N ASP A 15 -0.73 3.69 9.58
CA ASP A 15 -1.49 3.16 10.72
C ASP A 15 -2.98 3.51 10.61
N ALA A 16 -3.32 4.70 10.11
CA ALA A 16 -4.70 5.09 9.88
C ALA A 16 -5.36 4.27 8.76
N LEU A 17 -4.65 4.02 7.65
CA LEU A 17 -5.16 3.17 6.57
C LEU A 17 -5.33 1.73 7.07
N THR A 18 -4.33 1.19 7.74
CA THR A 18 -4.39 -0.13 8.38
C THR A 18 -5.58 -0.23 9.34
N PHE A 19 -5.77 0.78 10.19
CA PHE A 19 -6.87 0.86 11.13
C PHE A 19 -8.23 0.80 10.42
N ALA A 20 -8.43 1.61 9.39
CA ALA A 20 -9.67 1.65 8.62
C ALA A 20 -9.93 0.36 7.83
N THR A 21 -8.86 -0.37 7.46
CA THR A 21 -8.98 -1.65 6.76
C THR A 21 -9.53 -2.77 7.64
N PHE A 22 -9.27 -2.70 8.95
CA PHE A 22 -9.66 -3.74 9.91
C PHE A 22 -10.84 -3.34 10.82
N ALA A 23 -11.17 -2.05 10.90
CA ALA A 23 -12.33 -1.58 11.64
C ALA A 23 -13.63 -1.96 10.92
N ASP A 24 -14.65 -2.35 11.70
CA ASP A 24 -16.00 -2.62 11.16
C ASP A 24 -16.66 -1.34 10.61
N SER A 25 -16.40 -0.21 11.27
CA SER A 25 -16.67 1.14 10.77
C SER A 25 -15.61 2.11 11.28
N ALA A 26 -15.20 3.05 10.43
CA ALA A 26 -14.17 4.04 10.76
C ALA A 26 -14.64 5.43 10.33
N TYR A 27 -14.58 6.40 11.23
CA TYR A 27 -15.07 7.75 10.99
C TYR A 27 -13.95 8.78 11.06
N PRO A 28 -13.75 9.62 10.03
CA PRO A 28 -12.77 10.68 10.07
C PRO A 28 -13.30 11.82 10.95
N VAL A 29 -12.48 12.25 11.90
CA VAL A 29 -12.81 13.32 12.83
C VAL A 29 -11.71 14.38 12.86
N THR A 30 -12.11 15.61 13.16
CA THR A 30 -11.17 16.72 13.41
C THR A 30 -10.19 16.32 14.52
N PRO A 31 -8.91 16.73 14.43
CA PRO A 31 -7.94 16.47 15.50
C PRO A 31 -8.47 16.96 16.84
N TYR A 32 -8.36 16.12 17.87
CA TYR A 32 -8.82 16.39 19.24
C TYR A 32 -10.33 16.58 19.44
N ALA A 33 -11.17 16.40 18.42
CA ALA A 33 -12.61 16.38 18.61
C ALA A 33 -13.01 15.30 19.62
N SER A 34 -13.80 15.68 20.62
CA SER A 34 -14.45 14.73 21.52
C SER A 34 -15.58 14.04 20.76
N VAL A 35 -15.47 12.72 20.62
CA VAL A 35 -16.49 11.89 19.95
C VAL A 35 -17.14 11.03 21.03
N GLY A 36 -18.45 11.11 21.17
CA GLY A 36 -19.25 10.32 22.09
C GLY A 36 -20.18 9.34 21.36
N LEU A 37 -20.79 8.43 22.12
CA LEU A 37 -21.71 7.43 21.56
C LEU A 37 -22.93 8.06 20.86
N ALA A 38 -23.37 9.24 21.29
CA ALA A 38 -24.48 9.93 20.66
C ALA A 38 -24.15 10.40 19.23
N ASP A 39 -22.86 10.59 18.94
CA ASP A 39 -22.38 11.06 17.66
C ASP A 39 -22.43 9.92 16.63
N VAL A 40 -21.90 8.75 16.98
CA VAL A 40 -21.81 7.60 16.07
C VAL A 40 -23.08 6.74 16.04
N ARG A 41 -24.23 7.35 16.32
CA ARG A 41 -25.51 6.63 16.46
C ARG A 41 -26.07 6.24 15.07
N PRO A 42 -26.40 4.95 14.84
CA PRO A 42 -26.72 4.45 13.49
C PRO A 42 -28.07 4.90 12.93
N ASP A 43 -28.99 5.41 13.76
CA ASP A 43 -30.31 5.93 13.35
C ASP A 43 -30.34 7.47 13.21
N ALA A 44 -29.19 8.13 13.29
CA ALA A 44 -29.05 9.58 13.17
C ALA A 44 -28.09 9.99 12.03
N PRO A 45 -28.35 9.57 10.77
CA PRO A 45 -27.44 9.82 9.64
C PRO A 45 -27.20 11.31 9.35
N ASP A 46 -28.11 12.20 9.74
CA ASP A 46 -28.00 13.64 9.48
C ASP A 46 -27.20 14.41 10.53
N ARG A 47 -26.77 13.76 11.63
CA ARG A 47 -26.20 14.48 12.79
C ARG A 47 -24.69 14.68 12.72
N LEU A 48 -23.98 13.83 12.00
CA LEU A 48 -22.57 14.03 11.70
C LEU A 48 -22.32 13.94 10.22
N ASP A 49 -21.68 15.00 9.73
CA ASP A 49 -20.96 15.04 8.47
C ASP A 49 -19.69 14.16 8.57
N MET A 50 -19.82 12.95 9.11
CA MET A 50 -18.78 11.95 9.32
C MET A 50 -19.16 10.71 8.51
N PRO A 51 -18.75 10.63 7.25
CA PRO A 51 -18.97 9.43 6.46
C PRO A 51 -18.14 8.27 7.03
N ASP A 52 -18.70 7.06 7.00
CA ASP A 52 -17.91 5.86 7.23
C ASP A 52 -16.91 5.69 6.09
N VAL A 53 -15.63 5.60 6.43
CA VAL A 53 -14.52 5.42 5.51
C VAL A 53 -13.85 4.06 5.64
N GLY A 54 -14.35 3.18 6.51
CA GLY A 54 -13.84 1.80 6.64
C GLY A 54 -14.04 1.03 5.34
N ASP A 55 -13.04 0.26 4.92
CA ASP A 55 -13.09 -0.57 3.72
C ASP A 55 -12.19 -1.79 3.88
N ARG A 56 -12.17 -2.74 2.93
CA ARG A 56 -11.29 -3.91 2.99
C ARG A 56 -9.94 -3.69 2.30
N SER A 57 -9.72 -2.51 1.74
CA SER A 57 -8.52 -2.14 1.00
C SER A 57 -8.10 -0.72 1.32
N ALA A 58 -6.79 -0.43 1.29
CA ALA A 58 -6.30 0.92 1.53
C ALA A 58 -6.78 1.91 0.46
N SER A 59 -6.80 1.49 -0.81
CA SER A 59 -7.43 2.24 -1.91
C SER A 59 -8.90 2.57 -1.66
N GLY A 60 -9.71 1.60 -1.21
CA GLY A 60 -11.13 1.84 -0.87
C GLY A 60 -11.31 2.84 0.28
N VAL A 61 -10.45 2.79 1.30
CA VAL A 61 -10.41 3.78 2.38
C VAL A 61 -10.06 5.18 1.82
N LEU A 62 -9.04 5.26 0.97
CA LEU A 62 -8.62 6.52 0.33
C LEU A 62 -9.72 7.14 -0.53
N ASP A 63 -10.46 6.32 -1.29
CA ASP A 63 -11.59 6.77 -2.10
C ASP A 63 -12.69 7.41 -1.25
N LYS A 64 -13.03 6.78 -0.11
CA LYS A 64 -14.02 7.31 0.83
C LYS A 64 -13.53 8.56 1.54
N LEU A 65 -12.26 8.62 1.96
CA LEU A 65 -11.65 9.83 2.50
C LEU A 65 -11.61 10.97 1.49
N GLN A 66 -11.40 10.67 0.20
CA GLN A 66 -11.43 11.64 -0.88
C GLN A 66 -12.85 12.17 -1.12
N ALA A 67 -13.84 11.28 -1.16
CA ALA A 67 -15.25 11.67 -1.28
C ALA A 67 -15.70 12.56 -0.10
N ALA A 68 -15.15 12.31 1.09
CA ALA A 68 -15.34 13.11 2.29
C ALA A 68 -14.53 14.43 2.32
N GLY A 69 -13.67 14.66 1.33
CA GLY A 69 -12.87 15.89 1.19
C GLY A 69 -11.68 16.02 2.15
N TYR A 70 -11.21 14.91 2.73
CA TYR A 70 -10.03 14.90 3.61
C TYR A 70 -8.72 14.78 2.82
N VAL A 71 -8.75 14.07 1.70
CA VAL A 71 -7.57 13.81 0.87
C VAL A 71 -7.87 14.01 -0.61
N THR A 72 -6.83 14.15 -1.42
CA THR A 72 -6.87 13.86 -2.86
C THR A 72 -5.85 12.78 -3.15
N ALA A 73 -6.27 11.74 -3.86
CA ALA A 73 -5.46 10.61 -4.25
C ALA A 73 -5.36 10.54 -5.77
N ARG A 74 -4.17 10.26 -6.29
CA ARG A 74 -3.94 9.95 -7.71
C ARG A 74 -2.97 8.79 -7.82
N THR A 75 -3.32 7.79 -8.62
CA THR A 75 -2.39 6.72 -8.98
C THR A 75 -1.27 7.31 -9.81
N VAL A 76 -0.02 7.09 -9.39
CA VAL A 76 1.19 7.53 -10.09
C VAL A 76 1.90 6.39 -10.79
N LEU A 77 1.75 5.17 -10.28
CA LEU A 77 2.21 3.95 -10.92
C LEU A 77 1.16 2.87 -10.74
N ARG A 78 0.93 2.09 -11.79
CA ARG A 78 0.17 0.85 -11.71
C ARG A 78 0.80 -0.17 -12.64
N GLU A 79 1.16 -1.30 -12.05
CA GLU A 79 1.67 -2.44 -12.77
C GLU A 79 0.97 -3.71 -12.31
N THR A 80 0.93 -4.71 -13.18
CA THR A 80 0.32 -6.02 -12.92
C THR A 80 1.42 -7.07 -12.75
N SER A 81 1.10 -8.22 -12.17
CA SER A 81 2.04 -9.37 -12.12
C SER A 81 2.47 -9.89 -13.49
N SER A 82 1.81 -9.46 -14.56
CA SER A 82 2.22 -9.73 -15.94
C SER A 82 3.30 -8.78 -16.48
N GLN A 83 3.67 -7.77 -15.69
CA GLN A 83 4.79 -6.86 -15.95
C GLN A 83 6.03 -7.35 -15.17
N ALA A 84 7.21 -7.04 -15.69
CA ALA A 84 8.39 -7.81 -15.34
C ALA A 84 8.87 -7.59 -13.91
N TYR A 85 9.60 -8.59 -13.40
CA TYR A 85 10.21 -8.60 -12.07
C TYR A 85 9.25 -8.52 -10.87
N LEU A 86 7.94 -8.68 -11.09
CA LEU A 86 6.94 -8.67 -10.04
C LEU A 86 6.24 -10.02 -9.90
N SER A 87 6.19 -10.56 -8.68
CA SER A 87 5.35 -11.71 -8.36
C SER A 87 3.86 -11.35 -8.26
N ASP A 88 3.56 -10.09 -7.94
CA ASP A 88 2.23 -9.53 -7.76
C ASP A 88 2.18 -8.12 -8.36
N GLY A 89 1.03 -7.71 -8.89
CA GLY A 89 0.85 -6.32 -9.35
C GLY A 89 1.15 -5.31 -8.26
N ARG A 90 1.51 -4.08 -8.64
CA ARG A 90 1.78 -3.00 -7.69
C ARG A 90 1.06 -1.73 -8.08
N THR A 91 0.62 -0.98 -7.10
CA THR A 91 0.02 0.33 -7.28
C THR A 91 0.68 1.31 -6.34
N VAL A 92 1.18 2.43 -6.88
CA VAL A 92 1.67 3.55 -6.07
C VAL A 92 0.72 4.71 -6.25
N THR A 93 0.21 5.22 -5.14
CA THR A 93 -0.76 6.31 -5.08
C THR A 93 -0.18 7.49 -4.36
N ALA A 94 -0.13 8.64 -5.04
CA ALA A 94 0.16 9.92 -4.41
C ALA A 94 -1.09 10.45 -3.70
N VAL A 95 -0.94 10.72 -2.40
CA VAL A 95 -2.02 11.20 -1.55
C VAL A 95 -1.63 12.55 -0.97
N ARG A 96 -2.47 13.55 -1.16
CA ARG A 96 -2.38 14.83 -0.45
C ARG A 96 -3.45 14.87 0.63
N VAL A 97 -3.02 14.94 1.88
CA VAL A 97 -3.93 15.19 3.00
C VAL A 97 -4.24 16.68 3.05
N LEU A 98 -5.48 17.03 2.74
CA LEU A 98 -5.96 18.42 2.67
C LEU A 98 -6.33 18.96 4.05
N ARG A 99 -6.86 18.09 4.91
CA ARG A 99 -7.30 18.44 6.27
C ARG A 99 -6.73 17.40 7.22
N PRO A 100 -6.09 17.81 8.34
CA PRO A 100 -5.59 16.85 9.30
C PRO A 100 -6.77 16.11 9.91
N PHE A 101 -6.61 14.81 10.17
CA PHE A 101 -7.69 13.98 10.72
C PHE A 101 -7.14 12.90 11.65
N ALA A 102 -8.03 12.36 12.47
CA ALA A 102 -7.85 11.06 13.10
C ALA A 102 -9.06 10.19 12.73
N LEU A 103 -8.91 8.88 12.83
CA LEU A 103 -10.01 7.94 12.66
C LEU A 103 -10.49 7.46 14.01
N VAL A 104 -11.80 7.30 14.14
CA VAL A 104 -12.43 6.67 15.30
C VAL A 104 -13.12 5.40 14.83
N GLY A 105 -12.77 4.28 15.46
CA GLY A 105 -13.37 2.98 15.20
C GLY A 105 -14.64 2.80 16.03
N VAL A 106 -15.67 2.22 15.41
CA VAL A 106 -16.93 1.92 16.08
C VAL A 106 -17.33 0.51 15.74
N GLU A 107 -17.66 -0.26 16.77
CA GLU A 107 -18.28 -1.57 16.60
C GLU A 107 -19.79 -1.46 16.79
N TYR A 108 -20.54 -1.94 15.80
CA TYR A 108 -21.99 -2.00 15.85
C TYR A 108 -22.45 -3.43 16.13
N ARG A 109 -23.28 -3.60 17.16
CA ARG A 109 -23.81 -4.91 17.56
C ARG A 109 -25.33 -4.88 17.55
N PHE A 110 -25.91 -6.02 17.18
CA PHE A 110 -27.34 -6.23 17.18
C PHE A 110 -27.71 -7.19 18.31
N SER A 111 -28.54 -6.74 19.23
CA SER A 111 -29.18 -7.65 20.19
C SER A 111 -30.01 -8.69 19.44
N ARG A 112 -30.33 -9.81 20.12
CA ARG A 112 -31.24 -10.83 19.55
C ARG A 112 -32.58 -10.22 19.13
N GLU A 113 -33.06 -9.22 19.86
CA GLU A 113 -34.33 -8.56 19.57
C GLU A 113 -34.21 -7.67 18.31
N ALA A 114 -33.14 -6.89 18.18
CA ALA A 114 -32.87 -6.10 16.98
C ALA A 114 -32.66 -6.98 15.73
N ASN A 115 -31.89 -8.06 15.85
CA ASN A 115 -31.71 -9.05 14.78
C ASN A 115 -33.04 -9.68 14.35
N SER A 116 -33.90 -10.03 15.32
CA SER A 116 -35.23 -10.58 15.03
C SER A 116 -36.11 -9.57 14.29
N ARG A 117 -35.99 -8.28 14.61
CA ARG A 117 -36.71 -7.20 13.90
C ARG A 117 -36.15 -6.98 12.49
N ALA A 118 -34.83 -7.01 12.29
CA ALA A 118 -34.21 -6.89 10.97
C ALA A 118 -34.71 -8.00 10.04
N ILE A 119 -34.68 -9.25 10.50
CA ILE A 119 -35.14 -10.42 9.74
C ILE A 119 -36.64 -10.32 9.43
N LYS A 120 -37.44 -9.80 10.37
CA LYS A 120 -38.90 -9.77 10.23
C LYS A 120 -39.43 -8.59 9.42
N TYR A 121 -38.77 -7.42 9.48
CA TYR A 121 -39.28 -6.17 8.93
C TYR A 121 -38.34 -5.53 7.89
N GLY A 122 -37.24 -6.21 7.54
CA GLY A 122 -36.28 -5.78 6.52
C GLY A 122 -35.35 -4.65 6.96
N HIS A 123 -35.58 -4.04 8.14
CA HIS A 123 -34.81 -2.90 8.62
C HIS A 123 -34.69 -2.96 10.16
N ALA A 124 -33.46 -2.99 10.67
CA ALA A 124 -33.15 -2.61 12.04
C ALA A 124 -31.77 -1.95 12.07
N TYR A 125 -31.61 -0.98 12.96
CA TYR A 125 -30.31 -0.40 13.28
C TYR A 125 -29.66 -1.21 14.40
N ALA A 126 -28.33 -1.17 14.47
CA ALA A 126 -27.62 -1.66 15.63
C ALA A 126 -28.12 -0.91 16.87
N ASP A 127 -28.55 -1.66 17.88
CA ASP A 127 -29.06 -1.14 19.14
C ASP A 127 -28.00 -1.09 20.24
N GLN A 128 -26.80 -1.58 19.93
CA GLN A 128 -25.62 -1.52 20.76
C GLN A 128 -24.44 -1.07 19.91
N TRP A 129 -23.65 -0.14 20.42
CA TRP A 129 -22.41 0.28 19.78
C TRP A 129 -21.42 0.82 20.79
N GLU A 130 -20.14 0.67 20.47
CA GLU A 130 -19.05 1.19 21.28
C GLU A 130 -17.98 1.82 20.41
N ILE A 131 -17.39 2.93 20.91
CA ILE A 131 -16.19 3.49 20.32
C ILE A 131 -15.03 2.63 20.80
N THR A 132 -14.37 1.96 19.88
CA THR A 132 -13.33 0.97 20.21
C THR A 132 -11.99 1.66 20.45
N ASP A 133 -11.53 2.42 19.45
CA ASP A 133 -10.20 3.02 19.47
C ASP A 133 -10.12 4.26 18.57
N ARG A 134 -9.00 4.97 18.64
CA ARG A 134 -8.71 6.16 17.87
C ARG A 134 -7.29 6.12 17.29
N SER A 135 -7.19 6.32 15.98
CA SER A 135 -5.89 6.42 15.31
C SER A 135 -5.10 7.66 15.76
N TYR A 136 -3.80 7.64 15.50
CA TYR A 136 -2.99 8.86 15.56
C TYR A 136 -3.46 9.91 14.55
N ILE A 137 -3.12 11.17 14.83
CA ILE A 137 -3.46 12.30 13.96
C ILE A 137 -2.56 12.28 12.72
N VAL A 138 -3.18 12.13 11.56
CA VAL A 138 -2.56 12.29 10.25
C VAL A 138 -2.48 13.80 9.95
N PRO A 139 -1.28 14.39 9.84
CA PRO A 139 -1.13 15.80 9.51
C PRO A 139 -1.42 16.06 8.03
N THR A 140 -1.59 17.33 7.67
CA THR A 140 -1.61 17.75 6.26
C THR A 140 -0.24 17.55 5.64
N GLY A 141 -0.20 17.10 4.38
CA GLY A 141 1.05 16.85 3.68
C GLY A 141 0.86 15.99 2.44
N TRP A 142 1.96 15.74 1.74
CA TRP A 142 2.01 14.77 0.66
C TRP A 142 2.52 13.44 1.18
N TYR A 143 2.00 12.37 0.61
CA TYR A 143 2.32 11.00 0.96
C TYR A 143 2.35 10.14 -0.31
N LEU A 144 3.14 9.08 -0.27
CA LEU A 144 3.09 7.99 -1.21
C LEU A 144 2.63 6.73 -0.50
N VAL A 145 1.60 6.09 -1.05
CA VAL A 145 1.03 4.85 -0.57
C VAL A 145 1.33 3.77 -1.58
N GLY A 146 1.96 2.69 -1.16
CA GLY A 146 2.27 1.54 -2.00
C GLY A 146 1.40 0.36 -1.61
N GLU A 147 0.78 -0.25 -2.60
CA GLU A 147 -0.02 -1.47 -2.46
C GLU A 147 0.47 -2.54 -3.45
N THR A 148 0.37 -3.82 -3.07
CA THR A 148 0.69 -4.98 -3.93
C THR A 148 -0.48 -5.95 -4.04
N GLY A 149 -0.65 -6.59 -5.19
CA GLY A 149 -1.70 -7.55 -5.52
C GLY A 149 -2.50 -7.15 -6.77
N ASP A 150 -2.94 -8.14 -7.54
CA ASP A 150 -3.69 -7.89 -8.80
C ASP A 150 -5.20 -7.74 -8.60
N TYR A 151 -5.76 -8.42 -7.60
CA TYR A 151 -7.22 -8.48 -7.35
C TYR A 151 -7.60 -8.02 -5.95
N VAL A 152 -6.75 -8.33 -4.97
CA VAL A 152 -6.84 -7.85 -3.59
C VAL A 152 -5.51 -7.21 -3.31
N THR A 153 -5.52 -5.94 -2.93
CA THR A 153 -4.31 -5.18 -2.68
C THR A 153 -3.98 -5.15 -1.20
N ASP A 154 -2.73 -5.48 -0.88
CA ASP A 154 -2.16 -5.36 0.46
C ASP A 154 -1.35 -4.07 0.56
N LEU A 155 -1.50 -3.36 1.66
CA LEU A 155 -0.72 -2.15 1.95
C LEU A 155 0.72 -2.55 2.28
N VAL A 156 1.69 -2.10 1.47
CA VAL A 156 3.12 -2.38 1.67
C VAL A 156 3.77 -1.30 2.51
N GLY A 157 3.43 -0.04 2.28
CA GLY A 157 4.07 1.07 2.98
C GLY A 157 3.50 2.44 2.63
N VAL A 158 3.81 3.40 3.50
CA VAL A 158 3.47 4.81 3.29
C VAL A 158 4.64 5.70 3.65
N ALA A 159 5.08 6.54 2.71
CA ALA A 159 6.13 7.53 2.90
C ALA A 159 5.55 8.94 2.94
N GLY A 160 5.95 9.76 3.93
CA GLY A 160 5.65 11.19 3.94
C GLY A 160 6.60 11.98 3.02
N MET A 161 6.11 13.04 2.39
CA MET A 161 6.81 13.79 1.35
C MET A 161 6.78 15.29 1.64
N ASP A 162 7.90 15.98 1.41
CA ASP A 162 8.01 17.44 1.56
C ASP A 162 7.33 18.22 0.43
N GLY A 163 6.98 17.55 -0.68
CA GLY A 163 6.40 18.16 -1.87
C GLY A 163 5.53 17.21 -2.68
N ASP A 164 4.88 17.74 -3.71
CA ASP A 164 4.11 16.92 -4.65
C ASP A 164 5.05 15.91 -5.32
N PRO A 165 4.75 14.61 -5.29
CA PRO A 165 5.51 13.62 -6.03
C PRO A 165 5.32 13.83 -7.54
N ASP A 166 6.17 14.66 -8.15
CA ASP A 166 6.31 14.70 -9.61
C ASP A 166 6.62 13.28 -10.11
N GLY A 167 6.15 12.92 -11.30
CA GLY A 167 6.08 11.51 -11.78
C GLY A 167 7.39 10.73 -11.95
N CYS A 168 8.45 11.00 -11.18
CA CYS A 168 9.69 10.23 -11.07
C CYS A 168 9.87 9.55 -9.70
N VAL A 169 8.86 9.58 -8.81
CA VAL A 169 9.02 9.08 -7.42
C VAL A 169 8.90 7.54 -7.30
N PHE A 170 8.72 6.82 -8.40
CA PHE A 170 8.71 5.35 -8.40
C PHE A 170 10.12 4.73 -8.38
N GLU A 171 11.18 5.53 -8.59
CA GLU A 171 12.58 5.11 -8.41
C GLU A 171 13.04 5.16 -6.94
N MET A 172 12.10 5.32 -5.99
CA MET A 172 12.42 5.29 -4.56
C MET A 172 12.65 3.85 -4.08
N GLU A 173 13.74 3.68 -3.34
CA GLU A 173 14.06 2.47 -2.58
C GLU A 173 12.85 2.06 -1.71
N GLY A 174 12.32 0.86 -1.94
CA GLY A 174 11.11 0.33 -1.29
C GLY A 174 9.81 0.41 -2.10
N PHE A 175 9.82 1.05 -3.28
CA PHE A 175 8.70 1.06 -4.23
C PHE A 175 9.08 0.60 -5.65
N GLY A 176 10.38 0.54 -5.95
CA GLY A 176 10.93 0.10 -7.24
C GLY A 176 11.03 -1.44 -7.38
N ALA A 177 11.01 -1.83 -8.64
CA ALA A 177 11.33 -3.14 -9.23
C ALA A 177 11.73 -2.83 -10.69
N SER A 178 12.31 -1.65 -10.89
CA SER A 178 12.68 -1.09 -12.19
C SER A 178 14.07 -1.54 -12.60
N GLN A 179 14.81 -2.10 -11.65
CA GLN A 179 16.15 -2.62 -11.85
C GLN A 179 16.24 -4.02 -11.25
N CYS A 180 16.77 -4.95 -12.04
CA CYS A 180 17.16 -6.27 -11.55
C CYS A 180 18.68 -6.35 -11.64
N ALA A 181 19.36 -6.51 -10.50
CA ALA A 181 20.77 -6.85 -10.47
C ALA A 181 20.92 -8.36 -10.51
N ALA A 182 21.88 -8.83 -11.30
CA ALA A 182 22.29 -10.22 -11.34
C ALA A 182 23.77 -10.31 -10.97
N GLY A 183 24.15 -11.30 -10.17
CA GLY A 183 25.53 -11.43 -9.70
C GLY A 183 25.98 -12.86 -9.50
N CYS A 184 27.23 -13.15 -9.88
CA CYS A 184 27.86 -14.45 -9.64
C CYS A 184 28.93 -14.35 -8.55
N GLN A 185 28.71 -15.03 -7.41
CA GLN A 185 29.69 -15.04 -6.31
C GLN A 185 30.99 -15.80 -6.62
N SER A 186 31.03 -16.60 -7.70
CA SER A 186 32.23 -17.39 -8.04
C SER A 186 33.23 -16.63 -8.91
N CYS A 187 32.76 -15.70 -9.74
CA CYS A 187 33.61 -14.90 -10.63
C CYS A 187 33.44 -13.39 -10.45
N ASP A 188 32.62 -12.98 -9.48
CA ASP A 188 32.28 -11.60 -9.13
C ASP A 188 31.67 -10.76 -10.26
N ALA A 189 31.32 -11.38 -11.40
CA ALA A 189 30.62 -10.73 -12.49
C ALA A 189 29.23 -10.26 -12.05
N ARG A 190 28.86 -9.07 -12.53
CA ARG A 190 27.61 -8.38 -12.20
C ARG A 190 26.96 -7.87 -13.47
N TRP A 191 25.64 -7.87 -13.47
CA TRP A 191 24.83 -7.36 -14.55
C TRP A 191 23.61 -6.61 -14.02
N LEU A 192 23.05 -5.75 -14.84
CA LEU A 192 21.87 -4.96 -14.55
C LEU A 192 20.89 -5.06 -15.72
N ALA A 193 19.62 -5.24 -15.38
CA ALA A 193 18.51 -5.16 -16.31
C ALA A 193 17.54 -4.07 -15.85
N TYR A 194 16.90 -3.37 -16.79
CA TYR A 194 16.05 -2.20 -16.51
C TYR A 194 14.69 -2.27 -17.19
N ALA A 195 13.68 -1.64 -16.59
CA ALA A 195 12.41 -1.28 -17.23
C ALA A 195 11.76 -2.43 -18.01
N ASP A 196 11.57 -3.55 -17.34
CA ASP A 196 10.98 -4.79 -17.86
C ASP A 196 11.78 -5.56 -18.92
N SER A 197 13.02 -5.15 -19.19
CA SER A 197 13.94 -5.92 -20.02
C SER A 197 14.48 -7.10 -19.23
N TRP A 198 14.45 -8.32 -19.77
CA TRP A 198 15.20 -9.49 -19.27
C TRP A 198 16.61 -9.61 -19.89
N HIS A 199 17.06 -8.54 -20.54
CA HIS A 199 18.43 -8.35 -21.02
C HIS A 199 19.29 -7.76 -19.90
N PHE A 200 20.37 -8.46 -19.55
CA PHE A 200 21.30 -8.13 -18.50
C PHE A 200 22.59 -7.58 -19.10
N ASP A 201 22.77 -6.26 -19.02
CA ASP A 201 24.00 -5.58 -19.41
C ASP A 201 25.05 -5.71 -18.29
N ALA A 202 26.32 -5.93 -18.64
CA ALA A 202 27.38 -6.06 -17.65
C ALA A 202 27.60 -4.75 -16.87
N ASP A 203 27.64 -4.86 -15.55
CA ASP A 203 27.85 -3.76 -14.61
C ASP A 203 29.33 -3.71 -14.22
N ASP A 204 30.08 -2.82 -14.88
CA ASP A 204 31.50 -2.54 -14.61
C ASP A 204 32.42 -3.80 -14.64
N SER A 205 32.05 -4.84 -15.40
CA SER A 205 32.84 -6.06 -15.57
C SER A 205 33.06 -6.42 -17.05
N ASP A 206 34.11 -7.19 -17.34
CA ASP A 206 34.41 -7.72 -18.70
C ASP A 206 33.47 -8.87 -19.12
N ALA A 207 32.35 -9.06 -18.41
CA ALA A 207 31.37 -10.08 -18.76
C ALA A 207 30.56 -9.66 -20.00
N ASP A 208 30.17 -10.64 -20.80
CA ASP A 208 29.24 -10.41 -21.90
C ASP A 208 27.82 -10.17 -21.36
N ALA A 209 27.05 -9.33 -22.06
CA ALA A 209 25.61 -9.19 -21.84
C ALA A 209 24.87 -10.47 -22.25
N TRP A 210 23.74 -10.74 -21.62
CA TRP A 210 22.96 -11.96 -21.85
C TRP A 210 21.47 -11.74 -21.59
N ASP A 211 20.63 -12.59 -22.18
CA ASP A 211 19.18 -12.59 -21.98
C ASP A 211 18.76 -13.73 -21.05
N PHE A 212 17.83 -13.48 -20.13
CA PHE A 212 17.34 -14.53 -19.21
C PHE A 212 16.70 -15.71 -19.92
N ASP A 213 16.05 -15.47 -21.06
CA ASP A 213 15.45 -16.53 -21.88
C ASP A 213 16.50 -17.51 -22.44
N ASP A 214 17.77 -17.09 -22.52
CA ASP A 214 18.90 -17.91 -22.95
C ASP A 214 19.66 -18.53 -21.77
N ALA A 215 19.16 -18.37 -20.53
CA ALA A 215 19.82 -18.89 -19.35
C ALA A 215 19.75 -20.42 -19.25
N ASP A 216 20.90 -21.04 -19.02
CA ASP A 216 21.03 -22.48 -18.84
C ASP A 216 20.96 -22.89 -17.35
N ASP A 217 20.55 -24.15 -17.13
CA ASP A 217 20.55 -24.83 -15.82
C ASP A 217 19.86 -24.03 -14.70
N ILE A 218 18.59 -23.70 -14.90
CA ILE A 218 17.76 -22.99 -13.93
C ILE A 218 17.53 -23.87 -12.69
N ASP A 219 17.95 -23.39 -11.53
CA ASP A 219 17.60 -23.96 -10.22
C ASP A 219 16.43 -23.19 -9.64
N GLU A 220 15.21 -23.71 -9.84
CA GLU A 220 13.96 -23.13 -9.34
C GLU A 220 13.90 -23.07 -7.81
N THR A 221 14.63 -23.93 -7.09
CA THR A 221 14.60 -23.96 -5.63
C THR A 221 15.49 -22.87 -5.04
N ALA A 222 16.66 -22.64 -5.64
CA ALA A 222 17.59 -21.60 -5.23
C ALA A 222 17.30 -20.25 -5.88
N GLY A 223 16.50 -20.19 -6.95
CA GLY A 223 16.25 -18.98 -7.73
C GLY A 223 17.51 -18.51 -8.46
N THR A 224 18.30 -19.44 -9.00
CA THR A 224 19.59 -19.13 -9.65
C THR A 224 19.72 -19.78 -11.01
N VAL A 225 20.57 -19.21 -11.87
CA VAL A 225 20.94 -19.79 -13.19
C VAL A 225 22.43 -20.08 -13.25
N ALA A 226 22.88 -20.88 -14.22
CA ALA A 226 24.31 -21.06 -14.47
C ALA A 226 24.94 -19.73 -14.91
N CYS A 227 26.15 -19.44 -14.42
CA CYS A 227 26.84 -18.21 -14.78
C CYS A 227 27.31 -18.24 -16.24
N PRO A 228 26.86 -17.30 -17.11
CA PRO A 228 27.27 -17.27 -18.51
C PRO A 228 28.75 -16.91 -18.68
N ALA A 229 29.34 -16.18 -17.74
CA ALA A 229 30.75 -15.77 -17.81
C ALA A 229 31.74 -16.89 -17.43
N CYS A 230 31.47 -17.67 -16.36
CA CYS A 230 32.42 -18.65 -15.85
C CYS A 230 31.98 -20.11 -15.97
N GLY A 231 30.72 -20.37 -16.35
CA GLY A 231 30.13 -21.70 -16.58
C GLY A 231 30.09 -22.64 -15.37
N THR A 232 30.59 -22.21 -14.21
CA THR A 232 30.77 -23.04 -13.01
C THR A 232 30.14 -22.43 -11.76
N GLY A 233 29.99 -21.11 -11.74
CA GLY A 233 29.26 -20.40 -10.69
C GLY A 233 27.76 -20.34 -10.97
N ARG A 234 27.02 -19.86 -9.96
CA ARG A 234 25.59 -19.55 -10.05
C ARG A 234 25.38 -18.04 -10.04
N VAL A 235 24.39 -17.58 -10.78
CA VAL A 235 23.94 -16.18 -10.78
C VAL A 235 22.66 -16.09 -9.96
N GLY A 236 22.69 -15.25 -8.93
CA GLY A 236 21.50 -14.85 -8.16
C GLY A 236 21.00 -13.48 -8.62
N PHE A 237 19.76 -13.15 -8.25
CA PHE A 237 19.06 -11.95 -8.67
C PHE A 237 18.55 -11.17 -7.46
N ASP A 238 18.71 -9.84 -7.51
CA ASP A 238 18.19 -8.88 -6.55
C ASP A 238 17.38 -7.81 -7.28
N ILE A 239 16.15 -7.55 -6.86
CA ILE A 239 15.21 -6.64 -7.53
C ILE A 239 15.03 -5.36 -6.71
N PHE A 240 15.11 -4.20 -7.37
CA PHE A 240 15.12 -2.86 -6.76
C PHE A 240 14.20 -1.85 -7.44
#